data_AF-A0A523UBC7-F1
#
_entry.id   AF-A0A523UBC7-F1
#
_cell.length_a   1.000
_cell.length_b   1.000
_cell.length_c   1.000
_cell.angle_alpha   90.00
_cell.angle_beta   90.00
_cell.angle_gamma   90.00
#
_symmetry.space_group_name_H-M   'P 1'
#
loop_
_entity.id
_entity.type
_entity.pdbx_description
1 polymer ?
#
loop_
_entity_poly.entity_id
_entity_poly.type
_entity_poly.pdbx_seq_one_letter_code
_entity_poly.pdbx_strand_id
1 'polypeptide(L)'
;MTTPSRYWREIPQRYRLEANKCSKCGIKFFPPRLICPECKNRKLEKTKIAETGKIITYTIIRVPPHQFVDQAPYAVGIVELDDG
;
A
#
# COMPACT_ATOMS: atom_id res chain seq x y z
N MET A 1 8.51 -12.88 9.95
CA MET A 1 7.90 -13.37 8.69
C MET A 1 6.40 -13.22 8.76
N THR A 2 5.74 -12.80 7.68
CA THR A 2 4.26 -12.84 7.60
C THR A 2 3.79 -14.29 7.65
N THR A 3 2.77 -14.59 8.46
CA THR A 3 2.17 -15.94 8.49
C THR A 3 1.51 -16.26 7.14
N PRO A 4 1.41 -17.54 6.73
CA PRO A 4 0.76 -17.94 5.47
C PRO A 4 -0.66 -17.37 5.33
N SER A 5 -1.44 -17.39 6.42
CA SER A 5 -2.80 -16.84 6.44
C SER A 5 -2.83 -15.33 6.20
N ARG A 6 -1.87 -14.58 6.76
CA ARG A 6 -1.76 -13.14 6.51
C ARG A 6 -1.33 -12.87 5.08
N TYR A 7 -0.36 -13.61 4.57
CA TYR A 7 0.10 -13.49 3.18
C TYR A 7 -1.06 -13.69 2.19
N TRP A 8 -1.85 -14.76 2.34
CA TRP A 8 -2.99 -15.04 1.47
C TRP A 8 -4.03 -13.92 1.44
N ARG A 9 -4.37 -13.35 2.60
CA ARG A 9 -5.31 -12.23 2.70
C ARG A 9 -4.80 -10.94 2.07
N GLU A 10 -3.48 -10.78 1.97
CA GLU A 10 -2.85 -9.56 1.45
C GLU A 10 -2.51 -9.61 -0.04
N ILE A 11 -2.74 -10.76 -0.70
CA ILE A 11 -2.48 -10.94 -2.15
C ILE A 11 -3.16 -9.85 -3.00
N PRO A 12 -4.46 -9.51 -2.82
CA PRO A 12 -5.14 -8.57 -3.70
C PRO A 12 -4.48 -7.17 -3.73
N GLN A 13 -4.12 -6.61 -2.58
CA GLN A 13 -3.47 -5.30 -2.52
C GLN A 13 -1.99 -5.33 -2.91
N ARG A 14 -1.26 -6.42 -2.63
CA ARG A 14 0.18 -6.53 -2.93
C ARG A 14 0.46 -6.80 -4.41
N TYR A 15 -0.38 -7.60 -5.06
CA TYR A 15 -0.16 -8.04 -6.44
C TYR A 15 -1.03 -7.31 -7.47
N ARG A 16 -2.23 -6.84 -7.08
CA ARG A 16 -3.20 -6.24 -8.02
C ARG A 16 -3.51 -4.79 -7.71
N LEU A 17 -2.83 -4.18 -6.72
CA LEU A 17 -3.06 -2.81 -6.26
C LEU A 17 -4.55 -2.54 -5.98
N GLU A 18 -5.23 -3.53 -5.38
CA GLU A 18 -6.61 -3.37 -4.93
C GLU A 18 -6.65 -2.56 -3.63
N ALA A 19 -7.31 -1.41 -3.71
CA ALA A 19 -7.67 -0.53 -2.62
C ALA A 19 -9.18 -0.60 -2.34
N ASN A 20 -9.67 0.26 -1.46
CA ASN A 20 -11.09 0.51 -1.38
C ASN A 20 -11.46 2.00 -1.36
N LYS A 21 -12.61 2.31 -1.94
CA LYS A 21 -13.18 3.65 -2.01
C LYS A 21 -14.42 3.72 -1.13
N CYS A 22 -14.52 4.74 -0.28
CA CYS A 22 -15.72 4.93 0.52
C CYS A 22 -16.88 5.39 -0.37
N SER A 23 -18.03 4.71 -0.30
CA SER A 23 -19.19 5.08 -1.10
C SER A 23 -19.87 6.38 -0.66
N LYS A 24 -19.53 6.90 0.54
CA LYS A 24 -20.12 8.13 1.08
C LYS A 24 -19.26 9.37 0.81
N CYS A 25 -17.96 9.34 1.14
CA CYS A 25 -17.07 10.49 0.96
C CYS A 25 -16.18 10.40 -0.28
N GLY A 26 -16.17 9.26 -0.98
CA GLY A 26 -15.38 9.08 -2.21
C GLY A 26 -13.88 8.88 -2.02
N ILE A 27 -13.37 8.96 -0.78
CA ILE A 27 -11.94 8.81 -0.49
C ILE A 27 -11.51 7.36 -0.69
N LYS A 28 -10.33 7.19 -1.31
CA LYS A 28 -9.68 5.90 -1.52
C LYS A 28 -8.69 5.61 -0.39
N PHE A 29 -8.55 4.34 -0.02
CA PHE A 29 -7.60 3.89 1.00
C PHE A 29 -6.81 2.70 0.50
N PHE A 30 -5.48 2.84 0.55
CA PHE A 30 -4.52 1.77 0.33
C PHE A 30 -3.55 1.73 1.52
N PRO A 31 -3.42 0.61 2.25
CA PRO A 31 -4.15 -0.66 2.10
C PRO A 31 -5.66 -0.55 2.39
N PRO A 32 -6.49 -1.49 1.91
CA PRO A 32 -7.94 -1.46 2.10
C PRO A 32 -8.33 -1.55 3.58
N ARG A 33 -9.33 -0.77 4.00
CA ARG A 33 -9.82 -0.71 5.39
C ARG A 33 -11.24 -1.24 5.55
N LEU A 34 -11.68 -1.53 6.77
CA LEU A 34 -13.08 -1.93 7.03
C LEU A 34 -14.02 -0.75 7.33
N ILE A 35 -13.45 0.37 7.78
CA ILE A 35 -14.19 1.56 8.22
C ILE A 35 -13.46 2.79 7.68
N CYS A 36 -14.22 3.72 7.10
CA CYS A 36 -13.66 5.00 6.66
C CYS A 36 -13.29 5.86 7.89
N PRO A 37 -12.03 6.32 8.02
CA PRO A 37 -11.63 7.19 9.13
C PRO A 37 -12.35 8.55 9.12
N GLU A 38 -12.63 9.09 7.93
CA GLU A 38 -13.23 10.42 7.79
C GLU A 38 -14.72 10.45 8.15
N CYS A 39 -15.51 9.53 7.59
CA CYS A 39 -16.98 9.57 7.72
C CYS A 39 -17.58 8.39 8.49
N LYS A 40 -16.76 7.47 9.01
CA LYS A 40 -17.14 6.26 9.77
C LYS A 40 -18.07 5.29 9.03
N ASN A 41 -18.28 5.50 7.74
CA ASN A 41 -19.07 4.60 6.90
C ASN A 41 -18.35 3.24 6.75
N ARG A 42 -19.14 2.17 6.73
CA ARG A 42 -18.66 0.78 6.55
C ARG A 42 -18.82 0.30 5.10
N LYS A 43 -19.57 1.03 4.28
CA LYS A 43 -19.69 0.72 2.85
C LYS A 43 -18.46 1.27 2.11
N LEU A 44 -17.50 0.38 1.89
CA LEU A 44 -16.30 0.63 1.09
C LEU A 44 -16.28 -0.36 -0.07
N GLU A 45 -16.15 0.15 -1.28
CA GLU A 45 -16.16 -0.62 -2.52
C GLU A 45 -14.74 -0.89 -2.98
N LYS A 46 -14.48 -2.07 -3.55
CA LYS A 46 -13.15 -2.40 -4.08
C LYS A 46 -12.85 -1.51 -5.29
N THR A 47 -11.62 -1.03 -5.39
CA THR A 47 -11.17 -0.22 -6.51
C THR A 47 -9.70 -0.51 -6.81
N LYS A 48 -9.29 -0.35 -8.06
CA LYS A 48 -7.88 -0.43 -8.45
C LYS A 48 -7.29 0.98 -8.44
N ILE A 49 -6.10 1.15 -7.88
CA ILE A 49 -5.36 2.43 -7.85
C ILE A 49 -4.37 2.52 -9.02
N ALA A 50 -3.77 3.70 -9.21
CA ALA A 50 -2.79 3.93 -10.26
C ALA A 50 -1.54 3.05 -10.05
N GLU A 51 -0.91 2.68 -11.17
CA GLU A 51 0.33 1.89 -11.19
C GLU A 51 1.57 2.79 -11.27
N THR A 52 1.35 4.09 -11.42
CA THR A 52 2.36 5.15 -11.56
C THR A 52 2.17 6.22 -10.52
N GLY A 53 3.24 6.96 -10.24
CA GLY A 53 3.26 7.99 -9.22
C GLY A 53 4.60 8.71 -9.14
N LYS A 54 4.74 9.58 -8.15
CA LYS A 54 5.93 10.40 -7.90
C LYS A 54 6.53 10.06 -6.54
N ILE A 55 7.86 10.00 -6.48
CA ILE A 55 8.57 9.81 -5.22
C ILE A 55 8.49 11.10 -4.40
N ILE A 56 7.84 11.04 -3.24
CA ILE A 56 7.76 12.17 -2.29
C ILE A 56 9.07 12.28 -1.50
N THR A 57 9.56 11.14 -1.03
CA THR A 57 10.78 11.05 -0.23
C THR A 57 11.39 9.68 -0.36
N TYR A 58 12.71 9.58 -0.22
CA TYR A 58 13.43 8.33 -0.26
C TYR A 58 14.68 8.37 0.62
N THR A 59 15.19 7.18 0.95
CA THR A 59 16.46 6.99 1.61
C THR A 59 17.22 5.84 0.95
N ILE A 60 18.54 5.83 1.10
CA ILE A 60 19.41 4.75 0.62
C ILE A 60 19.91 3.96 1.82
N ILE A 61 19.49 2.71 1.92
CA ILE A 61 19.93 1.80 2.98
C ILE A 61 21.26 1.20 2.56
N ARG A 62 22.32 1.59 3.28
CA ARG A 62 23.70 1.12 3.06
C ARG A 62 24.10 -0.05 3.94
N VAL A 63 23.50 -0.16 5.12
CA VAL A 63 23.74 -1.25 6.09
C VAL A 63 22.39 -1.90 6.41
N PRO A 64 21.97 -2.92 5.66
CA PRO A 64 20.66 -3.54 5.86
C PRO A 64 20.69 -4.73 6.82
N PRO A 65 19.52 -5.23 7.25
CA PRO A 65 19.41 -6.53 7.92
C PRO A 65 19.97 -7.66 7.03
N HIS A 66 20.41 -8.76 7.65
CA HIS A 66 21.04 -9.91 6.97
C HIS A 66 20.26 -10.42 5.74
N GLN A 67 18.92 -10.40 5.81
CA GLN A 67 18.03 -10.86 4.73
C GLN A 67 18.09 -10.03 3.44
N PHE A 68 18.69 -8.84 3.48
CA PHE A 68 18.76 -7.90 2.35
C PHE A 68 20.19 -7.46 2.01
N VAL A 69 21.21 -8.16 2.53
CA VAL A 69 22.63 -7.79 2.30
C VAL A 69 22.98 -7.82 0.82
N ASP A 70 22.48 -8.81 0.08
CA ASP A 70 22.72 -8.96 -1.37
C ASP A 70 22.09 -7.84 -2.21
N GLN A 71 21.22 -7.01 -1.61
CA GLN A 71 20.59 -5.86 -2.25
C GLN A 71 21.28 -4.54 -1.88
N ALA A 72 22.28 -4.56 -1.00
CA ALA A 72 22.95 -3.33 -0.57
C ALA A 72 23.82 -2.72 -1.69
N PRO A 73 23.78 -1.40 -1.90
CA PRO A 73 22.83 -0.44 -1.35
C PRO A 73 21.49 -0.42 -2.12
N TYR A 74 20.35 -0.31 -1.42
CA TYR A 74 19.02 -0.18 -2.05
C TYR A 74 18.26 1.06 -1.56
N ALA A 75 17.40 1.58 -2.44
CA ALA A 75 16.52 2.70 -2.14
C ALA A 75 15.18 2.21 -1.54
N VAL A 76 14.68 2.93 -0.54
CA VAL A 76 13.31 2.79 -0.02
C VAL A 76 12.67 4.17 -0.04
N GLY A 77 11.44 4.27 -0.54
CA GLY A 77 10.75 5.55 -0.65
C GLY A 77 9.25 5.47 -0.46
N ILE A 78 8.65 6.65 -0.30
CA ILE A 78 7.21 6.86 -0.26
C ILE A 78 6.82 7.47 -1.61
N VAL A 79 5.83 6.85 -2.25
CA VAL A 79 5.32 7.25 -3.57
C VAL A 79 3.90 7.79 -3.40
N GLU A 80 3.66 9.00 -3.90
CA GLU A 80 2.32 9.54 -4.16
C GLU A 80 1.86 8.96 -5.49
N LEU A 81 0.76 8.20 -5.51
CA LEU A 81 0.23 7.64 -6.75
C LEU A 81 -0.54 8.72 -7.51
N ASP A 82 -0.60 8.59 -8.83
CA ASP A 82 -1.27 9.59 -9.69
C ASP A 82 -2.76 9.78 -9.37
N ASP A 83 -3.38 8.82 -8.66
CA ASP A 83 -4.79 8.84 -8.29
C ASP A 83 -5.08 9.12 -6.81
N GLY A 84 -4.07 9.60 -6.06
CA GLY A 84 -4.21 10.17 -4.71
C GLY A 84 -3.30 9.58 -3.65
#